data_AF-A0A7K3YHR6-F1
#
_entry.id   AF-A0A7K3YHR6-F1
#
_cell.length_a   1.000
_cell.length_b   1.000
_cell.length_c   1.000
_cell.angle_alpha   90.00
_cell.angle_beta   90.00
_cell.angle_gamma   90.00
#
_symmetry.space_group_name_H-M   'P 1'
#
loop_
_entity.id
_entity.type
_entity.pdbx_description
1 polymer ?
#
loop_
_entity_poly.entity_id
_entity_poly.type
_entity_poly.pdbx_seq_one_letter_code
_entity_poly.pdbx_strand_id
1 'polypeptide(L)'
;AHLDPDIGMLHEGAGGFVHDLIEPQKAMMIDRTVLRFAREEISSEDYECGEKRCYLDGGFLARLTAALRDSIDQSRIDAQVHIVRDTLLAGADFHVLYW
;
A
#
# COMPACT_ATOMS: atom_id res chain seq x y z
N ALA A 1 -13.47 3.56 -11.97
CA ALA A 1 -13.40 2.30 -12.75
C ALA A 1 -14.67 1.44 -12.68
N HIS A 2 -15.69 1.79 -11.85
CA HIS A 2 -16.92 1.00 -11.67
C HIS A 2 -16.68 -0.46 -11.23
N LEU A 3 -15.55 -0.72 -10.57
CA LEU A 3 -15.23 -2.01 -9.96
C LEU A 3 -15.67 -1.98 -8.50
N ASP A 4 -16.13 -3.12 -8.00
CA ASP A 4 -16.48 -3.29 -6.60
C ASP A 4 -15.19 -3.51 -5.76
N PRO A 5 -14.87 -2.66 -4.78
CA PRO A 5 -13.67 -2.80 -3.97
C PRO A 5 -13.65 -4.05 -3.06
N ASP A 6 -14.80 -4.71 -2.86
CA ASP A 6 -14.95 -5.85 -1.95
C ASP A 6 -14.88 -7.20 -2.69
N ILE A 7 -14.83 -7.21 -4.02
CA ILE A 7 -14.80 -8.44 -4.83
C ILE A 7 -13.38 -8.68 -5.34
N GLY A 8 -12.55 -9.30 -4.50
CA GLY A 8 -11.20 -9.74 -4.86
C GLY A 8 -11.17 -11.07 -5.61
N MET A 9 -10.08 -11.28 -6.35
CA MET A 9 -9.72 -12.54 -7.00
C MET A 9 -8.81 -13.40 -6.12
N LEU A 10 -7.99 -12.79 -5.24
CA LEU A 10 -7.11 -13.50 -4.31
C LEU A 10 -7.56 -13.33 -2.85
N HIS A 11 -7.99 -12.13 -2.46
CA HIS A 11 -8.50 -11.86 -1.12
C HIS A 11 -10.03 -11.80 -1.08
N GLU A 12 -10.61 -12.47 -0.08
CA GLU A 12 -12.06 -12.48 0.16
C GLU A 12 -12.50 -11.37 1.12
N GLY A 13 -13.72 -10.86 0.92
CA GLY A 13 -14.39 -9.96 1.85
C GLY A 13 -14.07 -8.47 1.64
N ALA A 14 -14.39 -7.66 2.65
CA ALA A 14 -14.30 -6.21 2.56
C ALA A 14 -12.88 -5.74 2.16
N GLY A 15 -12.79 -4.95 1.10
CA GLY A 15 -11.53 -4.46 0.53
C GLY A 15 -10.71 -5.52 -0.22
N GLY A 16 -11.24 -6.72 -0.48
CA GLY A 16 -10.50 -7.80 -1.13
C GLY A 16 -9.87 -7.38 -2.46
N PHE A 17 -10.61 -6.67 -3.30
CA PHE A 17 -10.07 -6.16 -4.57
C PHE A 17 -8.98 -5.11 -4.37
N VAL A 18 -9.14 -4.24 -3.36
CA VAL A 18 -8.11 -3.25 -3.02
C VAL A 18 -6.82 -3.94 -2.60
N HIS A 19 -6.91 -4.97 -1.76
CA HIS A 19 -5.75 -5.74 -1.31
C HIS A 19 -5.03 -6.41 -2.48
N ASP A 20 -5.75 -7.05 -3.38
CA ASP A 20 -5.19 -7.66 -4.60
C ASP A 20 -4.43 -6.66 -5.46
N LEU A 21 -4.99 -5.46 -5.61
CA LEU A 21 -4.44 -4.43 -6.48
C LEU A 21 -3.17 -3.80 -5.90
N ILE A 22 -3.14 -3.53 -4.60
CA ILE A 22 -2.02 -2.82 -3.96
C ILE A 22 -0.84 -3.74 -3.63
N GLU A 23 -1.05 -5.05 -3.50
CA GLU A 23 0.00 -5.99 -3.04
C GLU A 23 1.31 -5.88 -3.84
N PRO A 24 1.30 -5.87 -5.19
CA PRO A 24 2.53 -5.75 -5.98
C PRO A 24 3.19 -4.37 -5.86
N GLN A 25 2.46 -3.36 -5.40
CA GLN A 25 2.94 -1.98 -5.31
C GLN A 25 3.60 -1.67 -3.95
N LYS A 26 3.25 -2.41 -2.89
CA LYS A 26 3.74 -2.18 -1.52
C LYS A 26 5.26 -2.20 -1.40
N ALA A 27 5.95 -3.10 -2.10
CA ALA A 27 7.41 -3.22 -2.04
C ALA A 27 8.12 -1.88 -2.35
N MET A 28 7.63 -1.14 -3.34
CA MET A 28 8.25 0.11 -3.77
C MET A 28 7.63 1.35 -3.13
N MET A 29 6.31 1.35 -2.94
CA MET A 29 5.60 2.51 -2.40
C MET A 29 5.60 2.57 -0.87
N ILE A 30 5.81 1.44 -0.17
CA ILE A 30 5.73 1.35 1.30
C ILE A 30 7.04 0.83 1.88
N ASP A 31 7.46 -0.38 1.50
CA ASP A 31 8.55 -1.09 2.20
C ASP A 31 9.87 -0.31 2.09
N ARG A 32 10.17 0.25 0.93
CA ARG A 32 11.36 1.09 0.74
C ARG A 32 11.40 2.29 1.68
N THR A 33 10.27 2.97 1.89
CA THR A 33 10.15 4.10 2.80
C THR A 33 10.30 3.64 4.24
N VAL A 34 9.60 2.58 4.64
CA VAL A 34 9.67 2.01 5.99
C VAL A 34 11.09 1.56 6.34
N LEU A 35 11.76 0.84 5.44
CA LEU A 35 13.13 0.37 5.63
C LEU A 35 14.14 1.51 5.76
N ARG A 36 13.95 2.62 5.03
CA ARG A 36 14.77 3.84 5.18
C ARG A 36 14.61 4.43 6.58
N PHE A 37 13.38 4.64 7.04
CA PHE A 37 13.10 5.16 8.38
C PHE A 37 13.66 4.24 9.47
N ALA A 38 13.50 2.92 9.30
CA ALA A 38 14.00 1.93 10.25
C ALA A 38 15.54 1.93 10.34
N ARG A 39 16.23 2.22 9.23
CA ARG A 39 17.70 2.23 9.19
C ARG A 39 18.30 3.52 9.75
N GLU A 40 17.64 4.66 9.52
CA GLU A 40 18.29 5.97 9.63
C GLU A 40 17.62 6.93 10.62
N GLU A 41 16.33 6.76 10.90
CA GLU A 41 15.54 7.81 11.54
C GLU A 41 14.89 7.42 12.86
N ILE A 42 14.67 6.13 13.12
CA ILE A 42 13.95 5.65 14.31
C ILE A 42 14.91 5.31 15.45
N SER A 43 14.49 5.64 16.66
CA SER A 43 15.17 5.31 17.91
C SER A 43 14.19 4.72 18.93
N SER A 44 14.70 4.26 20.08
CA SER A 44 13.85 3.77 21.17
C SER A 44 12.97 4.85 21.81
N GLU A 45 13.33 6.13 21.64
CA GLU A 45 12.57 7.26 22.18
C GLU A 45 11.34 7.58 21.32
N ASP A 46 11.30 7.08 20.08
CA ASP A 46 10.19 7.27 19.15
C ASP A 46 9.04 6.26 19.36
N TYR A 47 9.04 5.58 20.52
CA TYR A 47 8.05 4.57 20.87
C TYR A 47 7.38 4.85 22.22
N GLU A 48 6.05 4.70 22.23
CA GLU A 48 5.24 4.60 23.43
C GLU A 48 5.05 3.11 23.78
N CYS A 49 5.87 2.61 24.71
CA CYS A 49 5.87 1.21 25.13
C CYS A 49 4.88 0.95 26.28
N GLY A 50 3.84 0.14 26.02
CA GLY A 50 2.99 -0.47 27.06
C GLY A 50 3.41 -1.91 27.37
N GLU A 51 2.71 -2.58 28.28
CA GLU A 51 3.06 -3.94 28.73
C GLU A 51 3.05 -5.02 27.62
N LYS A 52 2.30 -4.80 26.52
CA LYS A 52 2.12 -5.80 25.44
C LYS A 52 2.38 -5.28 24.04
N ARG A 53 2.52 -3.96 23.87
CA ARG A 53 2.57 -3.30 22.55
C ARG A 53 3.43 -2.05 22.63
N CYS A 54 4.18 -1.79 21.57
CA CYS A 54 4.85 -0.53 21.32
C CYS A 54 4.11 0.20 20.21
N TYR A 55 3.75 1.45 20.47
CA TYR A 55 3.20 2.33 19.46
C TYR A 55 4.30 3.30 19.02
N LEU A 56 4.27 3.73 17.76
CA LEU A 56 5.08 4.87 17.36
C LEU A 56 4.54 6.11 18.06
N ASP A 57 5.41 6.97 18.57
CA ASP A 57 4.98 8.25 19.11
C ASP A 57 4.30 9.09 18.00
N GLY A 58 3.46 10.04 18.40
CA GLY A 58 2.68 10.84 17.45
C GLY A 58 3.52 11.66 16.46
N GLY A 59 4.68 12.15 16.88
CA GLY A 59 5.61 12.91 16.04
C GLY A 59 6.28 12.04 14.98
N PHE A 60 6.81 10.88 15.37
CA PHE A 60 7.38 9.92 14.42
C PHE A 60 6.31 9.39 13.46
N LEU A 61 5.13 9.03 13.96
CA LEU A 61 4.01 8.57 13.15
C LEU A 61 3.60 9.60 12.09
N ALA A 62 3.54 10.89 12.45
CA ALA A 62 3.21 11.96 11.51
C ALA A 62 4.24 12.08 10.38
N ARG A 63 5.54 12.03 10.71
CA ARG A 63 6.62 12.07 9.71
C ARG A 63 6.59 10.85 8.77
N LEU A 64 6.45 9.65 9.34
CA LEU A 64 6.35 8.43 8.54
C LEU A 64 5.12 8.46 7.63
N THR A 65 3.97 8.90 8.14
CA THR A 65 2.73 9.00 7.36
C THR A 65 2.87 10.00 6.20
N ALA A 66 3.51 11.15 6.42
CA ALA A 66 3.78 12.11 5.35
C ALA A 66 4.68 11.49 4.28
N ALA A 67 5.78 10.86 4.68
CA ALA A 67 6.70 10.22 3.73
C ALA A 67 6.05 9.06 2.95
N LEU A 68 5.16 8.29 3.58
CA LEU A 68 4.40 7.23 2.92
C LEU A 68 3.41 7.78 1.89
N ARG A 69 2.77 8.92 2.18
CA ARG A 69 1.91 9.60 1.20
C ARG A 69 2.70 10.07 -0.01
N ASP A 70 3.89 10.61 0.23
CA ASP A 70 4.77 11.10 -0.84
C ASP A 70 5.36 9.96 -1.69
N SER A 71 5.46 8.73 -1.16
CA SER A 71 5.96 7.57 -1.91
C SER A 71 4.90 6.84 -2.74
N ILE A 72 3.62 7.23 -2.66
CA ILE A 72 2.55 6.62 -3.45
C ILE A 72 2.50 7.24 -4.84
N ASP A 73 2.74 6.42 -5.87
CA ASP A 73 2.50 6.81 -7.27
C ASP A 73 1.07 6.44 -7.68
N GLN A 74 0.17 7.42 -7.54
CA GLN A 74 -1.24 7.26 -7.89
C GLN A 74 -1.44 6.90 -9.37
N SER A 75 -0.61 7.42 -10.28
CA SER A 75 -0.77 7.18 -11.71
C SER A 75 -0.59 5.71 -12.06
N ARG A 76 0.29 5.02 -11.32
CA ARG A 76 0.55 3.60 -11.48
C ARG A 76 -0.56 2.73 -10.91
N ILE A 77 -1.13 3.13 -9.77
CA ILE A 77 -2.33 2.49 -9.20
C ILE A 77 -3.48 2.60 -10.19
N ASP A 78 -3.72 3.80 -10.74
CA ASP A 78 -4.77 4.03 -11.72
C ASP A 78 -4.56 3.19 -12.99
N ALA A 79 -3.32 3.07 -13.47
CA ALA A 79 -2.98 2.21 -14.59
C ALA A 79 -3.31 0.73 -14.32
N GLN A 80 -2.97 0.21 -13.14
CA GLN A 80 -3.31 -1.17 -12.75
C GLN A 80 -4.83 -1.38 -12.68
N VAL A 81 -5.57 -0.41 -12.15
CA VAL A 81 -7.05 -0.42 -12.10
C VAL A 81 -7.64 -0.46 -13.51
N HIS A 82 -7.08 0.31 -14.45
CA HIS A 82 -7.51 0.31 -15.84
C HIS A 82 -7.23 -1.02 -16.53
N ILE A 83 -6.07 -1.64 -16.31
CA ILE A 83 -5.77 -2.98 -16.85
C ILE A 83 -6.80 -3.99 -16.37
N VAL A 84 -7.12 -4.02 -15.08
CA VAL A 84 -8.16 -4.92 -14.56
C VAL A 84 -9.51 -4.65 -15.20
N ARG A 85 -9.93 -3.39 -15.25
CA ARG A 85 -11.20 -3.00 -15.87
C ARG A 85 -11.28 -3.48 -17.32
N ASP A 86 -10.23 -3.24 -18.10
CA ASP A 86 -10.23 -3.55 -19.53
C ASP A 86 -10.14 -5.06 -19.77
N THR A 87 -9.47 -5.81 -18.88
CA THR A 87 -9.53 -7.28 -18.87
C THR A 87 -10.96 -7.76 -18.66
N LEU A 88 -11.66 -7.23 -17.65
CA LEU A 88 -13.00 -7.68 -17.29
C LEU A 88 -14.08 -7.27 -18.30
N LEU A 89 -13.96 -6.07 -18.88
CA LEU A 89 -15.01 -5.51 -19.75
C LEU A 89 -14.75 -5.72 -21.23
N ALA A 90 -13.48 -5.77 -21.66
CA ALA A 90 -13.10 -5.83 -23.07
C ALA A 90 -12.36 -7.12 -23.45
N GLY A 91 -12.14 -8.03 -22.50
CA GLY A 91 -11.41 -9.29 -22.75
C GLY A 91 -9.95 -9.08 -23.12
N ALA A 92 -9.36 -7.95 -22.72
CA ALA A 92 -7.94 -7.68 -22.87
C ALA A 92 -7.10 -8.61 -21.96
N ASP A 93 -5.80 -8.72 -22.24
CA ASP A 93 -4.89 -9.52 -21.43
C ASP A 93 -4.60 -8.85 -20.07
N PHE A 94 -4.79 -9.63 -19.01
CA PHE A 94 -4.40 -9.21 -17.67
C PHE A 94 -2.88 -9.30 -17.49
N HIS A 95 -2.31 -8.26 -16.90
CA HIS A 95 -0.93 -8.27 -16.42
C HIS A 95 -0.78 -7.35 -15.20
N VAL A 96 0.22 -7.67 -14.38
CA VAL A 96 0.56 -6.89 -13.19
C VAL A 96 1.72 -5.95 -13.54
N LEU A 97 1.59 -4.70 -13.13
CA LEU A 97 2.64 -3.70 -13.24
C LEU A 97 3.67 -3.90 -12.13
N TYR A 98 4.81 -4.51 -12.46
CA TYR A 98 5.99 -4.63 -11.60
C TYR A 98 6.99 -3.49 -11.80
N TRP A 99 7.73 -3.18 -10.73
CA TRP A 99 8.76 -2.15 -10.69
C TRP A 99 10.14 -2.67 -11.10
#